data_AF-A0A645J4B2-F1
#
_entry.id   AF-A0A645J4B2-F1
#
_cell.length_a   1.000
_cell.length_b   1.000
_cell.length_c   1.000
_cell.angle_alpha   90.00
_cell.angle_beta   90.00
_cell.angle_gamma   90.00
#
_symmetry.space_group_name_H-M   'P 1'
#
loop_
_entity.id
_entity.type
_entity.pdbx_description
1 polymer ?
#
loop_
_entity_poly.entity_id
_entity_poly.type
_entity_poly.pdbx_seq_one_letter_code
_entity_poly.pdbx_strand_id
1 'polypeptide(L)'
;MKSFPVDEKFQDKIFYFLHNKYVHLLNILGMGMGRGECQIVKKEVFRQIGGYNSNLVAGEDFDLYRRIVHNGKKILFSKQILINESPRRFRRYGYLKTLWFWTLNSITVMFFNKSVSKEWEPIR
;
A
#
# COMPACT_ATOMS: atom_id res chain seq x y z
N MET A 1 -5.40 -9.13 -0.95
CA MET A 1 -6.10 -9.00 0.36
C MET A 1 -7.60 -9.12 0.16
N LYS A 2 -8.32 -9.50 1.22
CA LYS A 2 -9.79 -9.56 1.26
C LYS A 2 -10.32 -8.99 2.57
N SER A 3 -11.60 -8.68 2.62
CA SER A 3 -12.25 -8.31 3.87
C SER A 3 -12.47 -9.53 4.76
N PHE A 4 -12.70 -9.32 6.06
CA PHE A 4 -13.11 -10.41 6.94
C PHE A 4 -14.43 -11.04 6.47
N PRO A 5 -14.50 -12.39 6.39
CA PRO A 5 -15.64 -13.08 5.78
C PRO A 5 -16.96 -12.89 6.55
N VAL A 6 -16.88 -12.63 7.87
CA VAL A 6 -18.06 -12.47 8.74
C VAL A 6 -18.84 -11.20 8.41
N ASP A 7 -18.16 -10.15 7.93
CA ASP A 7 -18.77 -8.83 7.70
C ASP A 7 -18.71 -8.38 6.22
N GLU A 8 -18.27 -9.23 5.30
CA GLU A 8 -17.97 -8.85 3.91
C GLU A 8 -19.22 -8.42 3.11
N LYS A 9 -19.24 -7.18 2.61
CA LYS A 9 -20.27 -6.70 1.68
C LYS A 9 -19.80 -6.88 0.23
N PHE A 10 -20.75 -6.90 -0.70
CA PHE A 10 -20.45 -6.98 -2.14
C PHE A 10 -19.55 -5.83 -2.63
N GLN A 11 -19.74 -4.62 -2.10
CA GLN A 11 -18.90 -3.46 -2.41
C GLN A 11 -17.45 -3.67 -1.97
N ASP A 12 -17.21 -4.32 -0.82
CA ASP A 12 -15.86 -4.64 -0.36
C ASP A 12 -15.19 -5.62 -1.34
N LYS A 13 -15.91 -6.67 -1.76
CA LYS A 13 -15.40 -7.66 -2.73
C LYS A 13 -14.92 -6.99 -4.02
N ILE A 14 -15.74 -6.11 -4.60
CA ILE A 14 -15.39 -5.36 -5.81
C ILE A 14 -14.17 -4.49 -5.55
N PHE A 15 -14.17 -3.72 -4.45
CA PHE A 15 -13.08 -2.83 -4.11
C PHE A 15 -11.75 -3.58 -3.97
N TYR A 16 -11.71 -4.64 -3.15
CA TYR A 16 -10.51 -5.45 -2.97
C TYR A 16 -10.07 -6.11 -4.27
N PHE A 17 -10.99 -6.60 -5.09
CA PHE A 17 -10.66 -7.18 -6.38
C PHE A 17 -9.96 -6.17 -7.30
N LEU A 18 -10.57 -5.00 -7.51
CA LEU A 18 -10.03 -3.94 -8.36
C LEU A 18 -8.69 -3.43 -7.80
N HIS A 19 -8.62 -3.20 -6.49
CA HIS A 19 -7.43 -2.67 -5.84
C HIS A 19 -6.24 -3.66 -5.91
N ASN A 20 -6.48 -4.95 -5.67
CA ASN A 20 -5.43 -5.97 -5.82
C ASN A 20 -4.90 -6.02 -7.27
N LYS A 21 -5.79 -5.91 -8.28
CA LYS A 21 -5.40 -5.87 -9.70
C LYS A 21 -4.59 -4.64 -10.03
N TYR A 22 -4.99 -3.48 -9.53
CA TYR A 22 -4.27 -2.22 -9.69
C TYR A 22 -2.85 -2.29 -9.12
N VAL A 23 -2.70 -2.72 -7.87
CA VAL A 23 -1.37 -2.88 -7.23
C VAL A 23 -0.50 -3.89 -7.97
N HIS A 24 -1.09 -5.01 -8.43
CA HIS A 24 -0.36 -6.00 -9.21
C HIS A 24 0.15 -5.42 -10.53
N LEU A 25 -0.69 -4.68 -11.26
CA LEU A 25 -0.32 -4.02 -12.52
C LEU A 25 0.82 -3.02 -12.31
N LEU A 26 0.73 -2.16 -11.30
CA LEU A 26 1.79 -1.19 -11.00
C LEU A 26 3.14 -1.86 -10.70
N ASN A 27 3.13 -3.01 -10.01
CA ASN A 27 4.36 -3.77 -9.77
C ASN A 27 4.92 -4.45 -11.02
N ILE A 28 4.07 -4.91 -11.93
CA ILE A 28 4.50 -5.42 -13.24
C ILE A 28 5.20 -4.29 -14.03
N LEU A 29 4.69 -3.06 -13.92
CA LEU A 29 5.27 -1.87 -14.54
C LEU A 29 6.53 -1.35 -13.82
N GLY A 30 6.95 -1.96 -12.72
CA GLY A 30 8.15 -1.55 -11.98
C GLY A 30 7.98 -0.26 -11.17
N MET A 31 6.74 0.17 -10.89
CA MET A 31 6.50 1.40 -10.12
C MET A 31 6.82 1.26 -8.62
N GLY A 32 6.96 0.02 -8.13
CA GLY A 32 7.22 -0.26 -6.70
C GLY A 32 6.05 0.14 -5.82
N MET A 33 4.90 -0.52 -5.99
CA MET A 33 3.69 -0.26 -5.21
C MET A 33 3.41 -1.45 -4.29
N GLY A 34 2.87 -1.20 -3.12
CA GLY A 34 2.37 -2.28 -2.29
C GLY A 34 1.49 -1.72 -1.21
N ARG A 35 1.00 -2.60 -0.36
CA ARG A 35 0.25 -2.17 0.81
C ARG A 35 1.09 -2.33 2.06
N GLY A 36 0.92 -1.41 3.01
CA GLY A 36 1.66 -1.39 4.27
C GLY A 36 1.36 -2.54 5.22
N GLU A 37 0.21 -3.23 5.10
CA GLU A 37 -0.24 -4.13 6.17
C GLU A 37 0.60 -5.41 6.28
N CYS A 38 1.15 -5.90 5.16
CA CYS A 38 2.04 -7.05 5.18
C CYS A 38 3.08 -6.96 4.07
N GLN A 39 4.34 -6.97 4.48
CA GLN A 39 5.49 -6.84 3.61
C GLN A 39 6.49 -7.91 3.97
N ILE A 40 6.95 -8.67 2.98
CA ILE A 40 8.00 -9.67 3.16
C ILE A 40 9.17 -9.24 2.30
N VAL A 41 10.23 -8.78 2.95
CA VAL A 41 11.44 -8.27 2.29
C VAL A 41 12.63 -9.08 2.81
N LYS A 42 13.54 -9.44 1.89
CA LYS A 42 14.79 -10.10 2.28
C LYS A 42 15.62 -9.19 3.18
N LYS A 43 16.18 -9.75 4.25
CA LYS A 43 16.91 -9.00 5.28
C LYS A 43 18.07 -8.20 4.70
N GLU A 44 18.83 -8.78 3.78
CA GLU A 44 19.95 -8.14 3.12
C GLU A 44 19.53 -6.94 2.26
N VAL A 45 18.41 -7.05 1.54
CA VAL A 45 17.85 -5.95 0.73
C VAL A 45 17.37 -4.83 1.63
N PHE A 46 16.64 -5.16 2.71
CA PHE A 46 16.13 -4.17 3.65
C PHE A 46 17.26 -3.39 4.33
N ARG A 47 18.34 -4.06 4.72
CA ARG A 47 19.53 -3.41 5.29
C ARG A 47 20.27 -2.56 4.26
N GLN A 48 20.45 -3.07 3.04
CA GLN A 48 21.15 -2.36 1.96
C GLN A 48 20.49 -1.02 1.63
N ILE A 49 19.15 -0.96 1.61
CA ILE A 49 18.42 0.27 1.32
C ILE A 49 18.27 1.19 2.54
N GLY A 50 18.71 0.78 3.74
CA GLY A 50 18.61 1.57 4.96
C GLY A 50 17.27 1.48 5.70
N GLY A 51 16.44 0.47 5.42
CA GLY A 51 15.14 0.26 6.09
C GLY A 51 14.11 1.35 5.80
N TYR A 52 13.11 1.52 6.69
CA TYR A 52 12.08 2.56 6.56
C TYR A 52 12.64 3.96 6.84
N ASN A 53 12.09 4.97 6.16
CA ASN A 53 12.40 6.36 6.43
C ASN A 53 11.53 6.88 7.58
N SER A 54 12.14 7.11 8.75
CA SER A 54 11.45 7.58 9.96
C SER A 54 10.91 9.01 9.84
N ASN A 55 11.28 9.77 8.81
CA ASN A 55 10.78 11.12 8.58
C ASN A 55 9.43 11.16 7.86
N LEU A 56 8.94 10.01 7.38
CA LEU A 56 7.64 9.90 6.70
C LEU A 56 6.57 9.46 7.70
N VAL A 57 5.55 10.32 7.90
CA VAL A 57 4.40 10.01 8.76
C VAL A 57 3.40 9.09 8.06
N ALA A 58 3.36 9.14 6.74
CA ALA A 58 2.51 8.27 5.91
C ALA A 58 3.17 8.04 4.54
N GLY A 59 3.02 6.83 4.00
CA GLY A 59 3.62 6.44 2.73
C GLY A 59 5.05 5.91 2.86
N GLU A 60 5.45 5.55 4.08
CA GLU A 60 6.72 4.89 4.40
C GLU A 60 6.86 3.54 3.68
N ASP A 61 5.75 2.83 3.48
CA ASP A 61 5.65 1.61 2.70
C ASP A 61 5.95 1.85 1.23
N PHE A 62 5.31 2.85 0.64
CA PHE A 62 5.51 3.22 -0.76
C PHE A 62 6.94 3.68 -1.03
N ASP A 63 7.52 4.50 -0.14
CA ASP A 63 8.93 4.89 -0.22
C ASP A 63 9.87 3.69 -0.19
N LEU A 64 9.66 2.75 0.75
CA LEU A 64 10.45 1.53 0.84
C LEU A 64 10.40 0.74 -0.48
N TYR A 65 9.21 0.52 -1.03
CA TYR A 65 9.05 -0.22 -2.28
C TYR A 65 9.72 0.46 -3.47
N ARG A 66 9.59 1.79 -3.59
CA ARG A 66 10.30 2.53 -4.64
C ARG A 66 11.81 2.41 -4.51
N ARG A 67 12.36 2.58 -3.30
CA ARG A 67 13.80 2.42 -3.07
C ARG A 67 14.28 1.00 -3.40
N ILE A 68 13.48 -0.03 -3.12
CA ILE A 68 13.79 -1.40 -3.55
C ILE A 68 13.87 -1.49 -5.08
N VAL A 69 12.90 -0.94 -5.81
CA VAL A 69 12.88 -1.02 -7.28
C VAL A 69 13.99 -0.18 -7.92
N HIS A 70 14.24 1.03 -7.41
CA HIS A 70 15.36 1.87 -7.87
C HIS A 70 16.74 1.19 -7.66
N ASN A 71 16.87 0.30 -6.67
CA ASN A 71 18.07 -0.53 -6.48
C ASN A 71 18.10 -1.79 -7.38
N GLY A 72 17.30 -1.81 -8.45
CA GLY A 72 17.29 -2.88 -9.45
C GLY A 72 16.60 -4.17 -9.00
N LYS A 73 15.88 -4.14 -7.87
CA LYS A 73 15.10 -5.29 -7.39
C LYS A 73 13.66 -5.19 -7.88
N LYS A 74 12.90 -6.29 -7.79
CA LYS A 74 11.49 -6.33 -8.19
C LYS A 74 10.60 -6.53 -6.98
N ILE A 75 9.46 -5.85 -6.97
CA ILE A 75 8.37 -6.13 -6.04
C ILE A 75 7.43 -7.14 -6.69
N LEU A 76 7.13 -8.21 -5.96
CA LEU A 76 6.27 -9.28 -6.42
C LEU A 76 4.96 -9.27 -5.64
N PHE A 77 3.86 -9.55 -6.33
CA PHE A 77 2.56 -9.72 -5.73
C PHE A 77 2.26 -11.21 -5.59
N SER A 78 2.15 -11.71 -4.35
CA SER A 78 1.79 -13.12 -4.10
C SER A 78 0.27 -13.29 -4.05
N LYS A 79 -0.25 -14.22 -4.85
CA LYS A 79 -1.65 -14.66 -4.77
C LYS A 79 -1.86 -15.80 -3.77
N GLN A 80 -0.78 -16.42 -3.30
CA GLN A 80 -0.82 -17.56 -2.38
C GLN A 80 -0.97 -17.11 -0.92
N ILE A 81 -0.50 -15.89 -0.61
CA ILE A 81 -0.60 -15.31 0.72
C ILE A 81 -1.84 -14.42 0.75
N LEU A 82 -2.88 -14.88 1.44
CA LEU A 82 -4.10 -14.11 1.65
C LEU A 82 -4.08 -13.46 3.04
N ILE A 83 -4.19 -12.14 3.06
CA ILE A 83 -4.36 -11.35 4.28
C ILE A 83 -5.79 -10.81 4.32
N ASN A 84 -6.42 -11.02 5.48
CA ASN A 84 -7.73 -10.50 5.80
C ASN A 84 -7.59 -9.19 6.58
N GLU A 85 -8.40 -8.21 6.21
CA GLU A 85 -8.37 -6.88 6.79
C GLU A 85 -9.78 -6.41 7.13
N SER A 86 -9.91 -5.55 8.14
CA SER A 86 -11.18 -4.88 8.44
C SER A 86 -11.49 -3.79 7.41
N PRO A 87 -12.64 -3.83 6.72
CA PRO A 87 -13.03 -2.81 5.76
C PRO A 87 -13.53 -1.50 6.39
N ARG A 88 -13.42 -1.34 7.72
CA ARG A 88 -13.93 -0.20 8.51
C ARG A 88 -13.59 1.16 7.89
N ARG A 89 -12.34 1.34 7.43
CA ARG A 89 -11.86 2.60 6.86
C ARG A 89 -12.52 2.93 5.52
N PHE A 90 -12.69 1.95 4.66
CA PHE A 90 -13.32 2.10 3.34
C PHE A 90 -14.79 2.48 3.47
N ARG A 91 -15.47 1.91 4.45
CA ARG A 91 -16.89 2.19 4.72
C ARG A 91 -17.10 3.58 5.31
N ARG A 92 -16.19 4.07 6.16
CA ARG A 92 -16.29 5.40 6.79
C ARG A 92 -16.00 6.55 5.83
N TYR A 93 -14.93 6.45 5.04
CA TYR A 93 -14.55 7.53 4.12
C TYR A 93 -15.17 7.43 2.72
N GLY A 94 -15.66 6.24 2.35
CA GLY A 94 -16.08 5.92 0.99
C GLY A 94 -14.92 5.37 0.16
N TYR A 95 -15.21 4.31 -0.61
CA TYR A 95 -14.21 3.57 -1.40
C TYR A 95 -13.47 4.45 -2.41
N LEU A 96 -14.20 5.26 -3.19
CA LEU A 96 -13.61 6.13 -4.22
C LEU A 96 -12.77 7.25 -3.62
N LYS A 97 -13.26 7.88 -2.54
CA LYS A 97 -12.53 8.93 -1.82
C LYS A 97 -11.23 8.40 -1.24
N THR A 98 -11.24 7.18 -0.71
CA THR A 98 -10.05 6.51 -0.18
C THR A 98 -9.04 6.23 -1.29
N LEU A 99 -9.49 5.70 -2.43
CA LEU A 99 -8.62 5.45 -3.59
C LEU A 99 -7.98 6.74 -4.13
N TRP A 100 -8.76 7.82 -4.21
CA TRP A 100 -8.27 9.13 -4.64
C TRP A 100 -7.23 9.70 -3.66
N PHE A 101 -7.52 9.65 -2.36
CA PHE A 101 -6.62 10.12 -1.33
C PHE A 101 -5.29 9.35 -1.35
N TRP A 102 -5.33 8.04 -1.48
CA TRP A 102 -4.12 7.23 -1.62
C TRP A 102 -3.35 7.49 -2.90
N THR A 103 -4.04 7.64 -4.03
CA THR A 103 -3.40 8.00 -5.31
C THR A 103 -2.68 9.35 -5.19
N LEU A 104 -3.35 10.37 -4.65
CA LEU A 104 -2.74 11.68 -4.43
C LEU A 104 -1.57 11.61 -3.46
N ASN A 105 -1.70 10.90 -2.35
CA ASN A 105 -0.61 10.77 -1.38
C ASN A 105 0.60 10.05 -2.00
N SER A 106 0.38 8.99 -2.77
CA SER A 106 1.42 8.30 -3.52
C SER A 106 2.10 9.22 -4.54
N ILE A 107 1.35 10.05 -5.27
CA ILE A 107 1.90 11.06 -6.18
C ILE A 107 2.72 12.11 -5.41
N THR A 108 2.23 12.62 -4.29
CA THR A 108 2.98 13.62 -3.52
C THR A 108 4.26 13.04 -2.91
N VAL A 109 4.22 11.83 -2.36
CA VAL A 109 5.44 11.13 -1.94
C VAL A 109 6.35 10.89 -3.15
N MET A 110 5.78 10.60 -4.33
CA MET A 110 6.52 10.41 -5.57
C MET A 110 7.40 11.62 -5.94
N PHE A 111 6.79 12.81 -5.94
CA PHE A 111 7.40 14.04 -6.45
C PHE A 111 8.05 14.92 -5.38
N PHE A 112 7.56 14.91 -4.15
CA PHE A 112 7.99 15.85 -3.11
C PHE A 112 8.70 15.19 -1.93
N ASN A 113 8.77 13.85 -1.89
CA ASN A 113 9.35 13.08 -0.79
C ASN A 113 8.82 13.52 0.60
N LYS A 114 7.57 13.98 0.64
CA LYS A 114 6.87 14.52 1.80
C LYS A 114 5.48 13.89 1.85
N SER A 115 5.04 13.46 3.04
CA SER A 115 3.66 13.03 3.25
C SER A 115 2.73 14.25 3.23
N VAL A 116 1.62 14.18 2.49
CA VAL A 116 0.58 15.24 2.54
C VAL A 116 -0.09 15.27 3.91
N SER A 117 -0.20 14.10 4.53
CA SER A 117 -0.82 13.93 5.85
C SER A 117 0.22 14.19 6.94
N LYS A 118 -0.04 15.21 7.78
CA LYS A 118 0.75 15.48 9.00
C LYS A 118 0.35 14.57 10.16
N GLU A 119 -0.87 14.04 10.15
CA GLU A 119 -1.37 13.08 11.13
C GLU A 119 -2.25 12.05 10.41
N TRP A 120 -2.01 10.77 10.66
CA TRP A 120 -2.88 9.70 10.17
C TRP A 120 -3.84 9.33 11.29
N GLU A 121 -5.05 9.89 11.29
CA GLU A 121 -6.00 9.64 12.37
C GLU A 121 -6.29 8.13 12.50
N PRO A 122 -6.05 7.55 13.70
CA PRO A 122 -6.33 6.15 13.93
C PRO A 122 -7.84 5.97 14.04
N ILE A 123 -8.46 5.48 12.95
CA ILE A 123 -9.84 5.00 13.03
C ILE A 123 -9.81 3.67 13.78
N ARG A 124 -10.18 3.71 15.07
CA ARG A 124 -10.47 2.56 15.92
C ARG A 124 -11.93 2.19 15.86
#